data_AF-A0A9P7DVK7-F1
#
_entry.id   AF-A0A9P7DVK7-F1
#
_cell.length_a   1.000
_cell.length_b   1.000
_cell.length_c   1.000
_cell.angle_alpha   90.00
_cell.angle_beta   90.00
_cell.angle_gamma   90.00
#
_symmetry.space_group_name_H-M   'P 1'
#
loop_
_entity.id
_entity.type
_entity.pdbx_description
1 polymer ?
#
loop_
_entity_poly.entity_id
_entity_poly.type
_entity_poly.pdbx_seq_one_letter_code
_entity_poly.pdbx_strand_id
1 'polypeptide(L)'
;MDTGQEPDSQPARKRPRIDLGVGERKRGKSMFGIVLGTLNKAKIEDKERNASEAAKKRQMIDQRLQAKLRKETDSVRRSEEAKKDRNAANRKEEELQLKDSIYKLRRTHLPLYSHFLCTSDDVQSIDSMEDQPSSITLLALPTRSHPPPLFYLPAILTASQEAFLEKRKFKVKEAAESEWSTFRGERTAGIDEIKELRLRVAEEDARRKKEKKDETEADEKIHVNKDEEMTSDEPKPSESKVEERDSKTEEKTEERESKTEEMEVDVGTKEESGMRADDEDAVEY
;
A
#
# COMPACT_ATOMS: atom_id res chain seq x y z
N MET A 1 34.15 85.65 -13.66
CA MET A 1 35.29 85.78 -12.73
C MET A 1 35.86 84.37 -12.58
N ASP A 2 36.56 83.78 -13.55
CA ASP A 2 37.78 84.16 -14.28
C ASP A 2 39.01 84.40 -13.40
N THR A 3 40.14 83.88 -13.89
CA THR A 3 41.51 83.74 -13.34
C THR A 3 41.71 82.52 -12.43
N GLY A 4 42.56 81.52 -12.72
CA GLY A 4 43.67 81.37 -13.66
C GLY A 4 45.00 81.35 -12.91
N GLN A 5 45.67 80.18 -12.81
CA GLN A 5 47.14 80.06 -12.78
C GLN A 5 47.62 78.60 -12.74
N GLU A 6 48.19 78.15 -13.87
CA GLU A 6 49.42 77.35 -13.88
C GLU A 6 50.62 78.32 -13.72
N PRO A 7 51.78 77.92 -13.15
CA PRO A 7 52.79 77.23 -13.97
C PRO A 7 53.77 76.28 -13.26
N ASP A 8 54.31 75.38 -14.08
CA ASP A 8 55.75 75.15 -14.32
C ASP A 8 56.38 73.76 -14.04
N SER A 9 57.16 73.39 -15.04
CA SER A 9 57.93 72.20 -15.41
C SER A 9 59.12 71.92 -14.48
N GLN A 10 59.64 70.70 -14.23
CA GLN A 10 60.35 69.70 -15.07
C GLN A 10 60.79 68.51 -14.14
N PRO A 11 61.64 67.52 -14.53
CA PRO A 11 61.64 66.65 -15.71
C PRO A 11 61.55 65.15 -15.34
N ALA A 12 61.08 64.37 -16.32
CA ALA A 12 60.90 62.92 -16.26
C ALA A 12 62.20 62.14 -15.99
N ARG A 13 62.25 61.42 -14.86
CA ARG A 13 63.17 60.29 -14.66
C ARG A 13 62.43 58.98 -14.95
N LYS A 14 62.77 58.40 -16.10
CA LYS A 14 62.27 57.10 -16.58
C LYS A 14 62.55 56.02 -15.54
N ARG A 15 61.51 55.45 -14.94
CA ARG A 15 61.61 54.19 -14.20
C ARG A 15 61.82 53.07 -15.23
N PRO A 16 62.78 52.15 -15.04
CA PRO A 16 62.96 51.02 -15.93
C PRO A 16 61.71 50.14 -15.88
N ARG A 17 60.99 50.04 -16.99
CA ARG A 17 59.95 49.03 -17.20
C ARG A 17 60.64 47.68 -17.20
N ILE A 18 60.34 46.84 -16.20
CA ILE A 18 60.65 45.41 -16.26
C ILE A 18 59.90 44.84 -17.46
N ASP A 19 60.68 44.34 -18.41
CA ASP A 19 60.22 43.72 -19.64
C ASP A 19 59.61 42.36 -19.29
N LEU A 20 58.28 42.25 -19.27
CA LEU A 20 57.53 41.00 -19.05
C LEU A 20 57.59 40.05 -20.27
N GLY A 21 58.67 40.12 -21.05
CA GLY A 21 58.80 39.41 -22.31
C GLY A 21 59.65 38.15 -22.24
N VAL A 22 60.75 38.13 -21.47
CA VAL A 22 61.75 37.08 -21.63
C VAL A 22 62.54 36.89 -20.32
N GLY A 23 62.25 35.83 -19.55
CA GLY A 23 63.28 35.33 -18.62
C GLY A 23 62.90 34.61 -17.33
N GLU A 24 61.64 34.58 -16.87
CA GLU A 24 61.33 34.02 -15.54
C GLU A 24 60.64 32.65 -15.55
N ARG A 25 61.24 31.67 -16.25
CA ARG A 25 60.77 30.26 -16.16
C ARG A 25 61.61 29.35 -15.27
N LYS A 26 62.41 29.88 -14.33
CA LYS A 26 63.30 29.02 -13.51
C LYS A 26 63.38 29.27 -11.99
N ARG A 27 62.63 30.19 -11.36
CA ARG A 27 62.84 30.46 -9.92
C ARG A 27 61.60 30.73 -9.06
N GLY A 28 60.57 29.89 -9.16
CA GLY A 28 59.40 30.06 -8.30
C GLY A 28 58.36 28.95 -8.40
N LYS A 29 58.73 27.71 -8.10
CA LYS A 29 57.73 26.73 -7.67
C LYS A 29 57.28 27.12 -6.27
N SER A 30 56.38 28.10 -6.22
CA SER A 30 55.56 28.38 -5.04
C SER A 30 55.01 27.05 -4.53
N MET A 31 55.02 26.82 -3.21
CA MET A 31 54.51 25.59 -2.58
C MET A 31 53.11 25.22 -3.11
N PHE A 32 52.31 26.22 -3.47
CA PHE A 32 51.00 26.05 -4.10
C PHE A 32 51.07 25.35 -5.47
N GLY A 33 52.07 25.63 -6.31
CA GLY A 33 52.26 24.96 -7.60
C GLY A 33 52.75 23.51 -7.48
N ILE A 34 53.45 23.17 -6.40
CA ILE A 34 53.80 21.77 -6.08
C ILE A 34 52.56 21.03 -5.58
N VAL A 35 51.74 21.64 -4.73
CA VAL A 35 50.46 21.06 -4.29
C VAL A 35 49.50 20.90 -5.47
N LEU A 36 49.36 21.89 -6.35
CA LEU A 36 48.50 21.79 -7.54
C LEU A 36 49.04 20.76 -8.55
N GLY A 37 50.36 20.68 -8.72
CA GLY A 37 51.01 19.69 -9.57
C GLY A 37 50.90 18.26 -9.04
N THR A 38 51.02 18.07 -7.73
CA THR A 38 50.80 16.77 -7.05
C THR A 38 49.32 16.40 -7.03
N LEU A 39 48.39 17.37 -6.91
CA LEU A 39 46.96 17.16 -7.04
C LEU A 39 46.59 16.73 -8.46
N ASN A 40 47.15 17.38 -9.48
CA ASN A 40 46.94 17.01 -10.88
C ASN A 40 47.59 15.67 -11.20
N LYS A 41 48.77 15.38 -10.67
CA LYS A 41 49.43 14.07 -10.83
C LYS A 41 48.65 12.96 -10.14
N ALA A 42 48.16 13.19 -8.93
CA ALA A 42 47.29 12.26 -8.21
C ALA A 42 45.96 12.04 -8.97
N LYS A 43 45.38 13.09 -9.57
CA LYS A 43 44.17 12.98 -10.40
C LYS A 43 44.41 12.20 -11.71
N ILE A 44 45.58 12.34 -12.32
CA ILE A 44 45.97 11.59 -13.52
C ILE A 44 46.24 10.13 -13.16
N GLU A 45 47.00 9.87 -12.09
CA GLU A 45 47.28 8.52 -11.62
C GLU A 45 46.01 7.81 -11.13
N ASP A 46 45.08 8.53 -10.49
CA ASP A 46 43.76 8.01 -10.11
C ASP A 46 42.89 7.72 -11.34
N LYS A 47 42.95 8.56 -12.38
CA LYS A 47 42.33 8.25 -13.68
C LYS A 47 42.96 7.04 -14.35
N GLU A 48 44.26 6.85 -14.29
CA GLU A 48 44.96 5.69 -14.87
C GLU A 48 44.66 4.41 -14.09
N ARG A 49 44.62 4.48 -12.74
CA ARG A 49 44.19 3.36 -11.89
C ARG A 49 42.73 3.01 -12.11
N ASN A 50 41.84 4.01 -12.22
CA ASN A 50 40.42 3.81 -12.55
C ASN A 50 40.21 3.37 -14.01
N ALA A 51 41.13 3.70 -14.93
CA ALA A 51 41.10 3.26 -16.32
C ALA A 51 41.58 1.81 -16.50
N SER A 52 42.27 1.25 -15.50
CA SER A 52 42.68 -0.16 -15.50
C SER A 52 41.46 -1.06 -15.68
N GLU A 53 41.60 -2.11 -16.48
CA GLU A 53 40.51 -3.06 -16.74
C GLU A 53 39.96 -3.67 -15.45
N ALA A 54 40.81 -3.88 -14.44
CA ALA A 54 40.40 -4.36 -13.13
C ALA A 54 39.48 -3.37 -12.39
N ALA A 55 39.77 -2.07 -12.46
CA ALA A 55 38.93 -1.04 -11.85
C ALA A 55 37.60 -0.88 -12.59
N LYS A 56 37.61 -0.93 -13.93
CA LYS A 56 36.38 -0.96 -14.74
C LYS A 56 35.52 -2.18 -14.43
N LYS A 57 36.12 -3.37 -14.29
CA LYS A 57 35.41 -4.60 -13.88
C LYS A 57 34.78 -4.45 -12.50
N ARG A 58 35.49 -3.87 -11.51
CA ARG A 58 34.94 -3.55 -10.18
C ARG A 58 33.76 -2.58 -10.27
N GLN A 59 33.89 -1.48 -11.01
CA GLN A 59 32.80 -0.52 -11.19
C GLN A 59 31.56 -1.16 -11.84
N MET A 60 31.74 -2.04 -12.83
CA MET A 60 30.62 -2.76 -13.46
C MET A 60 29.94 -3.73 -12.48
N ILE A 61 30.70 -4.40 -11.61
CA ILE A 61 30.16 -5.27 -10.56
C ILE A 61 29.38 -4.45 -9.53
N ASP A 62 29.95 -3.35 -9.04
CA ASP A 62 29.30 -2.48 -8.06
C ASP A 62 28.01 -1.86 -8.63
N GLN A 63 28.03 -1.44 -9.90
CA GLN A 63 26.84 -0.95 -10.60
C GLN A 63 25.75 -2.04 -10.71
N ARG A 64 26.13 -3.27 -11.07
CA ARG A 64 25.19 -4.40 -11.12
C ARG A 64 24.62 -4.71 -9.73
N LEU A 65 25.45 -4.68 -8.69
CA LEU A 65 25.03 -4.93 -7.32
C LEU A 65 24.07 -3.84 -6.81
N GLN A 66 24.39 -2.57 -7.06
CA GLN A 66 23.48 -1.46 -6.74
C GLN A 66 22.16 -1.54 -7.51
N ALA A 67 22.19 -1.94 -8.78
CA ALA A 67 20.98 -2.14 -9.57
C ALA A 67 20.12 -3.30 -9.01
N LYS A 68 20.74 -4.41 -8.59
CA LYS A 68 20.04 -5.52 -7.92
C LYS A 68 19.41 -5.07 -6.61
N LEU A 69 20.16 -4.39 -5.75
CA LEU A 69 19.66 -3.87 -4.47
C LEU A 69 18.46 -2.92 -4.66
N ARG A 70 18.52 -2.03 -5.65
CA ARG A 70 17.39 -1.15 -5.99
C ARG A 70 16.17 -1.95 -6.45
N LYS A 71 16.37 -2.92 -7.35
CA LYS A 71 15.29 -3.79 -7.86
C LYS A 71 14.64 -4.59 -6.74
N GLU A 72 15.43 -5.18 -5.85
CA GLU A 72 14.95 -5.94 -4.69
C GLU A 72 14.18 -5.03 -3.72
N THR A 73 14.72 -3.85 -3.39
CA THR A 73 14.05 -2.87 -2.50
C THR A 73 12.71 -2.44 -3.08
N ASP A 74 12.66 -2.10 -4.37
CA ASP A 74 11.41 -1.73 -5.04
C ASP A 74 10.42 -2.89 -5.13
N SER A 75 10.91 -4.12 -5.33
CA SER A 75 10.09 -5.33 -5.36
C SER A 75 9.45 -5.60 -4.00
N VAL A 76 10.22 -5.48 -2.92
CA VAL A 76 9.71 -5.60 -1.55
C VAL A 76 8.64 -4.55 -1.28
N ARG A 77 8.93 -3.26 -1.55
CA ARG A 77 7.96 -2.16 -1.36
C ARG A 77 6.64 -2.42 -2.11
N ARG A 78 6.73 -2.81 -3.38
CA ARG A 78 5.54 -3.09 -4.22
C ARG A 78 4.76 -4.31 -3.70
N SER A 79 5.46 -5.34 -3.21
CA SER A 79 4.81 -6.51 -2.61
C SER A 79 4.08 -6.18 -1.30
N GLU A 80 4.61 -5.25 -0.50
CA GLU A 80 3.96 -4.77 0.72
C GLU A 80 2.73 -3.92 0.40
N GLU A 81 2.81 -3.06 -0.61
CA GLU A 81 1.67 -2.29 -1.12
C GLU A 81 0.56 -3.21 -1.64
N ALA A 82 0.89 -4.24 -2.41
CA ALA A 82 -0.09 -5.22 -2.89
C ALA A 82 -0.74 -6.01 -1.73
N LYS A 83 0.03 -6.40 -0.70
CA LYS A 83 -0.54 -7.02 0.51
C LYS A 83 -1.47 -6.06 1.26
N LYS A 84 -1.09 -4.79 1.37
CA LYS A 84 -1.91 -3.75 2.00
C LYS A 84 -3.22 -3.54 1.24
N ASP A 85 -3.17 -3.45 -0.09
CA ASP A 85 -4.36 -3.31 -0.94
C ASP A 85 -5.27 -4.55 -0.82
N ARG A 86 -4.70 -5.76 -0.77
CA ARG A 86 -5.45 -7.00 -0.54
C ARG A 86 -6.18 -6.98 0.81
N ASN A 87 -5.48 -6.64 1.89
CA ASN A 87 -6.08 -6.55 3.22
C ASN A 87 -7.13 -5.42 3.30
N ALA A 88 -6.90 -4.31 2.62
CA ALA A 88 -7.86 -3.21 2.54
C ALA A 88 -9.13 -3.63 1.79
N ALA A 89 -9.01 -4.37 0.69
CA ALA A 89 -10.15 -4.92 -0.04
C ALA A 89 -11.00 -5.85 0.83
N ASN A 90 -10.35 -6.78 1.55
CA ASN A 90 -11.06 -7.72 2.45
C ASN A 90 -11.78 -6.98 3.58
N ARG A 91 -11.12 -6.03 4.25
CA ARG A 91 -11.75 -5.23 5.33
C ARG A 91 -12.95 -4.45 4.82
N LYS A 92 -12.84 -3.82 3.65
CA LYS A 92 -13.96 -3.09 3.04
C LYS A 92 -15.13 -4.01 2.69
N GLU A 93 -14.84 -5.22 2.21
CA GLU A 93 -15.88 -6.21 1.89
C GLU A 93 -16.63 -6.67 3.15
N GLU A 94 -15.91 -7.00 4.22
CA GLU A 94 -16.50 -7.37 5.52
C GLU A 94 -17.36 -6.23 6.10
N GLU A 95 -16.85 -4.99 6.05
CA GLU A 95 -17.60 -3.81 6.51
C GLU A 95 -18.87 -3.59 5.68
N LEU A 96 -18.78 -3.75 4.36
CA LEU A 96 -19.91 -3.60 3.45
C LEU A 96 -20.96 -4.70 3.67
N GLN A 97 -20.55 -5.93 3.95
CA GLN A 97 -21.45 -7.03 4.32
C GLN A 97 -22.14 -6.76 5.66
N LEU A 98 -21.40 -6.29 6.67
CA LEU A 98 -21.97 -5.92 7.96
C LEU A 98 -23.01 -4.80 7.80
N LYS A 99 -22.68 -3.74 7.05
CA LYS A 99 -23.63 -2.66 6.74
C LYS A 99 -24.87 -3.20 6.04
N ASP A 100 -24.70 -4.04 5.01
CA ASP A 100 -25.83 -4.64 4.27
C ASP A 100 -26.78 -5.42 5.20
N SER A 101 -26.23 -6.19 6.14
CA SER A 101 -27.04 -6.90 7.14
C SER A 101 -27.83 -5.95 8.04
N ILE A 102 -27.21 -4.85 8.51
CA ILE A 102 -27.84 -3.86 9.39
C ILE A 102 -28.96 -3.13 8.64
N TYR A 103 -28.71 -2.65 7.42
CA TYR A 103 -29.72 -1.94 6.64
C TYR A 103 -30.89 -2.84 6.24
N LYS A 104 -30.64 -4.11 5.90
CA LYS A 104 -31.72 -5.10 5.68
C LYS A 104 -32.55 -5.34 6.94
N LEU A 105 -31.90 -5.50 8.10
CA LEU A 105 -32.59 -5.66 9.38
C LEU A 105 -33.47 -4.45 9.68
N ARG A 106 -32.94 -3.23 9.54
CA ARG A 106 -33.69 -1.99 9.77
C ARG A 106 -34.89 -1.86 8.83
N ARG A 107 -34.67 -2.07 7.53
CA ARG A 107 -35.70 -1.98 6.51
C ARG A 107 -36.86 -2.96 6.74
N THR A 108 -36.58 -4.14 7.29
CA THR A 108 -37.59 -5.15 7.55
C THR A 108 -38.26 -4.98 8.92
N HIS A 109 -37.50 -4.71 9.98
CA HIS A 109 -38.02 -4.67 11.35
C HIS A 109 -38.59 -3.31 11.78
N LEU A 110 -37.99 -2.18 11.38
CA LEU A 110 -38.48 -0.88 11.85
C LEU A 110 -39.91 -0.57 11.40
N PRO A 111 -40.30 -0.86 10.14
CA PRO A 111 -41.70 -0.74 9.74
C PRO A 111 -42.63 -1.61 10.60
N LEU A 112 -42.21 -2.81 11.00
CA LEU A 112 -43.02 -3.68 11.87
C LEU A 112 -43.21 -3.06 13.26
N TYR A 113 -42.16 -2.50 13.86
CA TYR A 113 -42.25 -1.85 15.17
C TYR A 113 -43.04 -0.53 15.13
N SER A 114 -43.14 0.11 13.96
CA SER A 114 -43.93 1.34 13.81
C SER A 114 -45.45 1.13 14.04
N HIS A 115 -45.92 -0.11 14.05
CA HIS A 115 -47.30 -0.47 14.39
C HIS A 115 -47.60 -0.47 15.89
N PHE A 116 -46.58 -0.41 16.75
CA PHE A 116 -46.71 -0.51 18.21
C PHE A 116 -46.42 0.84 18.87
N LEU A 117 -47.07 1.07 20.02
CA LEU A 117 -46.69 2.12 20.94
C LEU A 117 -45.51 1.65 21.79
N CYS A 118 -44.62 2.58 22.14
CA CYS A 118 -43.49 2.35 23.01
C CYS A 118 -43.72 3.10 24.32
N THR A 119 -43.25 2.55 25.44
CA THR A 119 -43.32 3.23 26.76
C THR A 119 -42.54 4.55 26.81
N SER A 120 -41.61 4.76 25.88
CA SER A 120 -40.83 6.00 25.75
C SER A 120 -41.49 7.05 24.85
N ASP A 121 -42.68 6.76 24.31
CA ASP A 121 -43.38 7.67 23.39
C ASP A 121 -44.15 8.76 24.13
N ASP A 122 -44.08 9.99 23.62
CA ASP A 122 -44.95 11.09 24.02
C ASP A 122 -46.12 11.24 23.04
N VAL A 123 -47.25 10.61 23.35
CA VAL A 123 -48.46 10.56 22.50
C VAL A 123 -49.34 11.81 22.66
N GLN A 124 -49.16 12.59 23.73
CA GLN A 124 -50.04 13.72 24.02
C GLN A 124 -49.72 14.95 23.15
N SER A 125 -48.51 15.00 22.56
CA SER A 125 -48.04 16.15 21.78
C SER A 125 -48.05 15.88 20.27
N ILE A 126 -49.23 15.65 19.69
CA ILE A 126 -49.42 15.40 18.24
C ILE A 126 -48.95 16.59 17.40
N ASP A 127 -49.12 17.82 17.90
CA ASP A 127 -48.67 19.05 17.26
C ASP A 127 -47.15 19.24 17.31
N SER A 128 -46.45 18.72 18.32
CA SER A 128 -44.98 18.85 18.40
C SER A 128 -44.21 17.90 17.48
N MET A 129 -44.87 16.98 16.78
CA MET A 129 -44.21 16.05 15.86
C MET A 129 -43.83 16.69 14.51
N GLU A 130 -44.27 17.91 14.23
CA GLU A 130 -43.89 18.68 13.04
C GLU A 130 -42.67 19.56 13.30
N ASP A 131 -42.51 20.04 14.54
CA ASP A 131 -41.41 20.95 14.96
C ASP A 131 -40.34 20.29 15.86
N GLN A 132 -40.47 19.01 16.25
CA GLN A 132 -39.44 18.38 17.07
C GLN A 132 -38.12 18.22 16.27
N PRO A 133 -37.04 18.88 16.71
CA PRO A 133 -35.77 18.81 16.01
C PRO A 133 -35.14 17.44 16.28
N SER A 134 -35.30 16.50 15.34
CA SER A 134 -34.36 15.40 15.01
C SER A 134 -33.72 14.55 16.14
N SER A 135 -34.09 14.73 17.40
CA SER A 135 -33.43 14.16 18.57
C SER A 135 -33.85 12.73 18.83
N ILE A 136 -35.05 12.35 18.38
CA ILE A 136 -35.43 10.96 18.18
C ILE A 136 -35.09 10.63 16.73
N THR A 137 -33.87 10.17 16.50
CA THR A 137 -33.51 9.56 15.21
C THR A 137 -34.49 8.41 14.98
N LEU A 138 -35.47 8.57 14.08
CA LEU A 138 -36.57 7.61 13.87
C LEU A 138 -36.09 6.20 13.50
N LEU A 139 -34.85 6.10 13.03
CA LEU A 139 -34.16 4.87 12.65
C LEU A 139 -33.25 4.33 13.76
N ALA A 140 -32.98 5.11 14.80
CA ALA A 140 -32.25 4.64 15.96
C ALA A 140 -33.20 3.83 16.83
N LEU A 141 -32.72 2.68 17.29
CA LEU A 141 -33.43 1.95 18.33
C LEU A 141 -33.53 2.85 19.58
N PRO A 142 -34.61 2.71 20.36
CA PRO A 142 -34.71 3.34 21.66
C PRO A 142 -33.41 3.16 22.45
N THR A 143 -32.95 4.23 23.10
CA THR A 143 -31.77 4.14 23.96
C THR A 143 -31.98 3.05 24.99
N ARG A 144 -30.90 2.33 25.34
CA ARG A 144 -30.95 1.31 26.40
C ARG A 144 -31.28 1.99 27.73
N SER A 145 -32.56 2.06 28.06
CA SER A 145 -33.06 2.46 29.37
C SER A 145 -33.22 1.25 30.27
N HIS A 146 -33.16 1.48 31.58
CA HIS A 146 -33.55 0.51 32.60
C HIS A 146 -34.74 1.11 33.36
N PRO A 147 -35.96 0.55 33.23
CA PRO A 147 -36.30 -0.69 32.53
C PRO A 147 -36.23 -0.58 30.99
N PRO A 148 -36.05 -1.72 30.28
CA PRO A 148 -36.11 -1.75 28.81
C PRO A 148 -37.45 -1.22 28.30
N PRO A 149 -37.45 -0.47 27.19
CA PRO A 149 -38.69 0.00 26.58
C PRO A 149 -39.53 -1.17 26.11
N LEU A 150 -40.83 -1.10 26.40
CA LEU A 150 -41.79 -2.13 26.01
C LEU A 150 -42.61 -1.63 24.82
N PHE A 151 -42.70 -2.47 23.80
CA PHE A 151 -43.60 -2.28 22.68
C PHE A 151 -44.93 -2.96 22.99
N TYR A 152 -46.03 -2.21 22.88
CA TYR A 152 -47.36 -2.71 23.18
C TYR A 152 -48.38 -2.11 22.21
N LEU A 153 -49.49 -2.82 22.03
CA LEU A 153 -50.62 -2.37 21.24
C LEU A 153 -51.90 -2.53 22.06
N PRO A 154 -52.50 -1.44 22.56
CA PRO A 154 -53.78 -1.48 23.25
C PRO A 154 -54.88 -2.10 22.37
N ALA A 155 -55.81 -2.82 23.00
CA ALA A 155 -56.95 -3.41 22.28
C ALA A 155 -57.91 -2.35 21.71
N ILE A 156 -57.97 -1.18 22.35
CA ILE A 156 -58.75 -0.02 21.91
C ILE A 156 -57.79 1.16 21.88
N LEU A 157 -57.60 1.75 20.70
CA LEU A 157 -56.76 2.93 20.51
C LEU A 157 -57.61 4.20 20.64
N THR A 158 -57.02 5.26 21.21
CA THR A 158 -57.60 6.60 21.13
C THR A 158 -57.32 7.20 19.75
N ALA A 159 -58.17 8.11 19.26
CA ALA A 159 -57.95 8.80 17.98
C ALA A 159 -56.56 9.48 17.92
N SER A 160 -56.07 9.99 19.05
CA SER A 160 -54.71 10.52 19.18
C SER A 160 -53.62 9.46 18.95
N GLN A 161 -53.79 8.26 19.50
CA GLN A 161 -52.86 7.14 19.30
C GLN A 161 -52.89 6.63 17.86
N GLU A 162 -54.07 6.55 17.23
CA GLU A 162 -54.21 6.14 15.83
C GLU A 162 -53.46 7.10 14.90
N ALA A 163 -53.74 8.41 15.02
CA ALA A 163 -53.06 9.44 14.23
C ALA A 163 -51.53 9.42 14.44
N PHE A 164 -51.08 9.18 15.68
CA PHE A 164 -49.67 9.05 16.00
C PHE A 164 -49.01 7.85 15.32
N LEU A 165 -49.65 6.67 15.39
CA LEU A 165 -49.15 5.45 14.76
C LEU A 165 -49.13 5.58 13.23
N GLU A 166 -50.14 6.20 12.62
CA GLU A 166 -50.17 6.46 11.18
C GLU A 166 -49.03 7.38 10.73
N LYS A 167 -48.85 8.52 11.43
CA LYS A 167 -47.75 9.46 11.16
C LYS A 167 -46.39 8.77 11.31
N ARG A 168 -46.23 7.94 12.35
CA ARG A 168 -45.01 7.14 12.57
C ARG A 168 -44.79 6.12 11.46
N LYS A 169 -45.80 5.32 11.09
CA LYS A 169 -45.69 4.32 10.00
C LYS A 169 -45.22 4.97 8.72
N PHE A 170 -45.82 6.12 8.36
CA PHE A 170 -45.43 6.86 7.17
C PHE A 170 -43.97 7.33 7.26
N LYS A 171 -43.60 8.05 8.34
CA LYS A 171 -42.24 8.57 8.51
C LYS A 171 -41.18 7.47 8.59
N VAL A 172 -41.43 6.38 9.31
CA VAL A 172 -40.48 5.26 9.44
C VAL A 172 -40.31 4.54 8.11
N LYS A 173 -41.39 4.35 7.35
CA LYS A 173 -41.31 3.75 6.01
C LYS A 173 -40.51 4.63 5.05
N GLU A 174 -40.81 5.92 5.00
CA GLU A 174 -40.07 6.89 4.17
C GLU A 174 -38.60 6.97 4.57
N ALA A 175 -38.30 7.03 5.87
CA ALA A 175 -36.95 7.03 6.40
C ALA A 175 -36.19 5.74 6.06
N ALA A 176 -36.82 4.57 6.18
CA ALA A 176 -36.19 3.30 5.84
C ALA A 176 -35.95 3.14 4.33
N GLU A 177 -36.85 3.64 3.49
CA GLU A 177 -36.69 3.62 2.02
C GLU A 177 -35.62 4.60 1.55
N SER A 178 -35.57 5.80 2.13
CA SER A 178 -34.53 6.80 1.82
C SER A 178 -33.15 6.32 2.27
N GLU A 179 -33.02 5.82 3.50
CA GLU A 179 -31.78 5.20 4.03
C GLU A 179 -31.33 4.01 3.16
N TRP A 180 -32.26 3.17 2.71
CA TRP A 180 -31.94 2.06 1.81
C TRP A 180 -31.46 2.53 0.44
N SER A 181 -32.03 3.63 -0.07
CA SER A 181 -31.63 4.20 -1.36
C SER A 181 -30.21 4.77 -1.29
N THR A 182 -29.88 5.52 -0.24
CA THR A 182 -28.52 6.04 -0.03
C THR A 182 -27.52 4.90 0.13
N PHE A 183 -27.85 3.89 0.95
CA PHE A 183 -26.99 2.73 1.13
C PHE A 183 -26.77 1.92 -0.16
N ARG A 184 -27.76 1.82 -1.05
CA ARG A 184 -27.55 1.17 -2.36
C ARG A 184 -26.46 1.88 -3.17
N GLY A 185 -26.44 3.21 -3.15
CA GLY A 185 -25.39 4.00 -3.81
C GLY A 185 -24.01 3.73 -3.19
N GLU A 186 -23.93 3.77 -1.85
CA GLU A 186 -22.71 3.44 -1.10
C GLU A 186 -22.23 2.01 -1.38
N ARG A 187 -23.16 1.05 -1.45
CA ARG A 187 -22.87 -0.36 -1.75
C ARG A 187 -22.28 -0.51 -3.15
N THR A 188 -22.87 0.15 -4.15
CA THR A 188 -22.33 0.09 -5.52
C THR A 188 -20.94 0.72 -5.59
N ALA A 189 -20.73 1.88 -4.97
CA ALA A 189 -19.43 2.54 -4.91
C ALA A 189 -18.40 1.67 -4.18
N GLY A 190 -18.75 1.10 -3.02
CA GLY A 190 -17.87 0.24 -2.25
C GLY A 190 -17.49 -1.05 -3.00
N ILE A 191 -18.42 -1.65 -3.74
CA ILE A 191 -18.13 -2.81 -4.60
C ILE A 191 -17.13 -2.43 -5.70
N ASP A 192 -17.29 -1.27 -6.32
CA ASP A 192 -16.39 -0.82 -7.38
C ASP A 192 -14.99 -0.48 -6.84
N GLU A 193 -14.90 0.15 -5.67
CA GLU A 193 -13.62 0.35 -4.97
C GLU A 193 -12.91 -0.97 -4.62
N ILE A 194 -13.67 -1.98 -4.16
CA ILE A 194 -13.13 -3.33 -3.89
C ILE A 194 -12.62 -3.97 -5.17
N LYS A 195 -13.34 -3.84 -6.29
CA LYS A 195 -12.89 -4.33 -7.59
C LYS A 195 -11.59 -3.64 -8.01
N GLU A 196 -11.49 -2.32 -7.88
CA GLU A 196 -10.27 -1.57 -8.21
C GLU A 196 -9.07 -2.01 -7.37
N LEU A 197 -9.26 -2.21 -6.07
CA LEU A 197 -8.21 -2.74 -5.19
C LEU A 197 -7.77 -4.15 -5.63
N ARG A 198 -8.72 -5.04 -5.93
CA ARG A 198 -8.42 -6.39 -6.41
C ARG A 198 -7.74 -6.40 -7.77
N LEU A 199 -8.11 -5.48 -8.67
CA LEU A 199 -7.45 -5.30 -9.96
C LEU A 199 -5.99 -4.85 -9.79
N ARG A 200 -5.72 -3.87 -8.93
CA ARG A 200 -4.34 -3.45 -8.62
C ARG A 200 -3.50 -4.58 -8.06
N VAL A 201 -4.05 -5.37 -7.13
CA VAL A 201 -3.38 -6.55 -6.58
C VAL A 201 -3.09 -7.58 -7.69
N ALA A 202 -4.06 -7.86 -8.56
CA ALA A 202 -3.89 -8.80 -9.65
C ALA A 202 -2.84 -8.34 -10.68
N GLU A 203 -2.80 -7.03 -10.99
CA GLU A 203 -1.79 -6.45 -11.88
C GLU A 203 -0.38 -6.56 -11.28
N GLU A 204 -0.22 -6.21 -10.00
CA GLU A 204 1.05 -6.31 -9.28
C GLU A 204 1.53 -7.76 -9.15
N ASP A 205 0.63 -8.71 -8.84
CA ASP A 205 0.94 -10.14 -8.78
C ASP A 205 1.34 -10.68 -10.17
N ALA A 206 0.67 -10.25 -11.23
CA ALA A 206 1.03 -10.60 -12.60
C ALA A 206 2.39 -10.02 -13.00
N ARG A 207 2.70 -8.77 -12.63
CA ARG A 207 4.00 -8.15 -12.88
C ARG A 207 5.10 -8.88 -12.12
N ARG A 208 4.90 -9.19 -10.84
CA ARG A 208 5.83 -9.97 -10.03
C ARG A 208 6.11 -11.34 -10.64
N LYS A 209 5.08 -12.02 -11.16
CA LYS A 209 5.25 -13.32 -11.84
C LYS A 209 6.10 -13.21 -13.11
N LYS A 210 5.95 -12.13 -13.88
CA LYS A 210 6.80 -11.84 -15.05
C LYS A 210 8.24 -11.56 -14.64
N GLU A 211 8.46 -10.66 -13.67
CA GLU A 211 9.80 -10.32 -13.16
C GLU A 211 10.56 -11.55 -12.64
N LYS A 212 9.87 -12.45 -11.93
CA LYS A 212 10.46 -13.71 -11.42
C LYS A 212 10.85 -14.65 -12.56
N LYS A 213 10.05 -14.71 -13.63
CA LYS A 213 10.34 -15.54 -14.81
C LYS A 213 11.59 -15.02 -15.56
N ASP A 214 11.68 -13.70 -15.74
CA ASP A 214 12.82 -13.06 -16.39
C ASP A 214 14.13 -13.25 -15.60
N GLU A 215 14.06 -13.28 -14.26
CA GLU A 215 15.21 -13.58 -13.40
C GLU A 215 15.67 -15.02 -13.55
N THR A 216 14.77 -16.00 -13.53
CA THR A 216 15.12 -17.41 -13.73
C THR A 216 15.73 -17.66 -15.11
N GLU A 217 15.20 -17.04 -16.17
CA GLU A 217 15.77 -17.18 -17.53
C GLU A 217 17.14 -16.50 -17.67
N ALA A 218 17.41 -15.43 -16.92
CA ALA A 218 18.70 -14.75 -16.91
C ALA A 218 19.78 -15.55 -16.16
N ASP A 219 19.43 -16.17 -15.03
CA ASP A 219 20.37 -16.97 -14.25
C ASP A 219 20.69 -18.32 -14.94
N GLU A 220 19.74 -18.95 -15.62
CA GLU A 220 19.98 -20.16 -16.44
C GLU A 220 20.95 -19.88 -17.61
N LYS A 221 20.84 -18.72 -18.27
CA LYS A 221 21.78 -18.34 -19.35
C LYS A 221 23.20 -18.03 -18.88
N ILE A 222 23.37 -17.66 -17.60
CA ILE A 222 24.69 -17.40 -17.02
C ILE A 222 25.36 -18.72 -16.62
N HIS A 223 24.60 -19.72 -16.17
CA HIS A 223 25.16 -21.01 -15.76
C HIS A 223 25.65 -21.85 -16.94
N VAL A 224 24.99 -21.80 -18.10
CA VAL A 224 25.39 -22.59 -19.29
C VAL A 224 26.73 -22.11 -19.89
N ASN A 225 27.10 -20.83 -19.76
CA ASN A 225 28.37 -20.32 -20.27
C ASN A 225 29.58 -20.61 -19.36
N LYS A 226 29.38 -21.16 -18.15
CA LYS A 226 30.48 -21.41 -17.20
C LYS A 226 31.01 -22.85 -17.26
N ASP A 227 30.24 -23.78 -17.82
CA ASP A 227 30.60 -25.20 -17.87
C ASP A 227 31.21 -25.64 -19.23
N GLU A 228 31.28 -24.75 -20.24
CA GLU A 228 31.95 -25.04 -21.52
C GLU A 228 33.47 -24.76 -21.53
N GLU A 229 34.05 -24.21 -20.46
CA GLU A 229 35.49 -23.89 -20.37
C GLU A 229 36.26 -24.76 -19.35
N MET A 230 35.87 -26.03 -19.15
CA MET A 230 36.69 -27.04 -18.44
C MET A 230 36.40 -28.47 -18.91
N THR A 231 36.58 -28.75 -20.21
CA THR A 231 36.70 -30.14 -20.69
C THR A 231 37.92 -30.30 -21.58
N SER A 232 39.08 -30.51 -20.94
CA SER A 232 40.22 -31.20 -21.58
C SER A 232 40.73 -32.29 -20.63
N ASP A 233 40.44 -33.53 -21.02
CA ASP A 233 41.17 -34.78 -20.81
C ASP A 233 41.87 -35.06 -19.47
N GLU A 234 41.32 -36.00 -18.69
CA GLU A 234 42.05 -37.23 -18.31
C GLU A 234 41.08 -38.34 -17.85
N PRO A 235 41.19 -39.60 -18.35
CA PRO A 235 40.37 -40.72 -17.88
C PRO A 235 41.15 -41.64 -16.92
N LYS A 236 40.54 -42.07 -15.81
CA LYS A 236 40.72 -43.42 -15.24
C LYS A 236 39.66 -43.82 -14.18
N PRO A 237 39.41 -45.14 -13.98
CA PRO A 237 38.13 -45.68 -13.54
C PRO A 237 38.14 -46.26 -12.10
N SER A 238 37.02 -46.93 -11.77
CA SER A 238 36.73 -47.89 -10.67
C SER A 238 35.89 -47.29 -9.52
N GLU A 239 34.58 -47.57 -9.47
CA GLU A 239 33.90 -48.79 -8.95
C GLU A 239 33.60 -48.71 -7.43
N SER A 240 32.34 -48.40 -7.11
CA SER A 240 31.51 -49.08 -6.08
C SER A 240 30.18 -48.30 -5.96
N LYS A 241 29.03 -48.74 -6.49
CA LYS A 241 28.13 -49.85 -6.09
C LYS A 241 27.21 -49.48 -4.91
N VAL A 242 25.90 -49.73 -5.10
CA VAL A 242 24.79 -49.90 -4.11
C VAL A 242 24.23 -48.57 -3.56
N GLU A 243 22.92 -48.23 -3.47
CA GLU A 243 21.58 -48.84 -3.63
C GLU A 243 20.61 -47.64 -3.86
N GLU A 244 19.71 -47.67 -4.84
CA GLU A 244 18.30 -48.09 -4.72
C GLU A 244 17.46 -47.31 -3.68
N ARG A 245 16.66 -46.33 -4.15
CA ARG A 245 15.28 -46.11 -3.66
C ARG A 245 14.47 -45.19 -4.57
N ASP A 246 13.74 -45.84 -5.46
CA ASP A 246 12.29 -45.76 -5.64
C ASP A 246 11.60 -44.41 -5.34
N SER A 247 11.22 -43.69 -6.40
CA SER A 247 10.16 -42.68 -6.34
C SER A 247 9.32 -42.75 -7.61
N LYS A 248 8.30 -43.62 -7.53
CA LYS A 248 7.15 -43.72 -8.42
C LYS A 248 6.29 -42.45 -8.28
N THR A 249 6.26 -41.61 -9.31
CA THR A 249 5.25 -40.54 -9.45
C THR A 249 4.48 -40.78 -10.75
N GLU A 250 3.41 -41.57 -10.65
CA GLU A 250 2.32 -41.57 -11.64
C GLU A 250 1.45 -40.34 -11.35
N GLU A 251 1.59 -39.28 -12.15
CA GLU A 251 0.58 -38.22 -12.21
C GLU A 251 -0.27 -38.46 -13.45
N LYS A 252 -1.39 -39.14 -13.22
CA LYS A 252 -2.45 -39.38 -14.19
C LYS A 252 -3.31 -38.12 -14.28
N THR A 253 -3.43 -37.62 -15.50
CA THR A 253 -4.44 -36.70 -16.01
C THR A 253 -5.86 -37.06 -15.56
N GLU A 254 -6.68 -36.05 -15.22
CA GLU A 254 -8.09 -36.00 -15.63
C GLU A 254 -8.67 -34.59 -15.46
N GLU A 255 -9.07 -34.02 -16.60
CA GLU A 255 -10.09 -32.98 -16.73
C GLU A 255 -11.40 -33.46 -16.09
N ARG A 256 -12.13 -32.57 -15.40
CA ARG A 256 -13.59 -32.65 -15.39
C ARG A 256 -14.26 -31.31 -15.10
N GLU A 257 -14.93 -30.81 -16.13
CA GLU A 257 -15.98 -29.80 -16.06
C GLU A 257 -17.24 -30.33 -15.36
N SER A 258 -18.05 -29.36 -14.91
CA SER A 258 -19.46 -29.43 -14.52
C SER A 258 -19.79 -30.05 -13.16
N LYS A 259 -20.48 -29.30 -12.28
CA LYS A 259 -21.95 -29.32 -12.19
C LYS A 259 -22.41 -28.52 -10.97
N THR A 260 -23.36 -27.64 -11.20
CA THR A 260 -24.29 -27.01 -10.25
C THR A 260 -24.98 -28.04 -9.34
N GLU A 261 -25.00 -27.83 -8.02
CA GLU A 261 -26.09 -28.29 -7.16
C GLU A 261 -26.11 -27.50 -5.85
N GLU A 262 -27.33 -27.10 -5.49
CA GLU A 262 -27.74 -26.43 -4.28
C GLU A 262 -27.38 -27.27 -3.05
N MET A 263 -26.89 -26.62 -1.99
CA MET A 263 -26.89 -27.21 -0.66
C MET A 263 -27.37 -26.16 0.34
N GLU A 264 -28.66 -26.25 0.67
CA GLU A 264 -29.16 -25.86 1.99
C GLU A 264 -28.33 -26.60 3.04
N VAL A 265 -27.69 -25.88 3.95
CA VAL A 265 -27.14 -26.47 5.17
C VAL A 265 -27.76 -25.78 6.37
N ASP A 266 -28.50 -26.66 7.03
CA ASP A 266 -29.21 -26.60 8.28
C ASP A 266 -28.40 -26.03 9.45
N VAL A 267 -29.17 -25.45 10.36
CA VAL A 267 -28.81 -24.81 11.61
C VAL A 267 -28.34 -25.87 12.61
N GLY A 268 -27.12 -25.73 13.11
CA GLY A 268 -26.56 -26.66 14.10
C GLY A 268 -25.58 -25.98 15.05
N THR A 269 -26.13 -25.37 16.09
CA THR A 269 -25.49 -24.79 17.27
C THR A 269 -24.41 -25.69 17.88
N LYS A 270 -23.18 -25.17 18.06
CA LYS A 270 -22.31 -25.63 19.15
C LYS A 270 -21.33 -24.53 19.59
N GLU A 271 -21.41 -24.26 20.89
CA GLU A 271 -20.64 -23.30 21.66
C GLU A 271 -19.18 -23.73 21.91
N GLU A 272 -18.41 -22.73 22.32
CA GLU A 272 -17.29 -22.75 23.28
C GLU A 272 -15.95 -23.43 22.95
N SER A 273 -14.96 -22.53 22.84
CA SER A 273 -13.64 -22.49 23.51
C SER A 273 -12.58 -22.14 22.46
N GLY A 274 -11.84 -21.04 22.56
CA GLY A 274 -11.05 -20.63 23.72
C GLY A 274 -9.59 -20.81 23.34
N MET A 275 -8.91 -19.75 22.93
CA MET A 275 -7.47 -19.50 23.10
C MET A 275 -7.08 -18.17 22.43
N ARG A 276 -7.10 -17.12 23.25
CA ARG A 276 -6.26 -15.93 23.12
C ARG A 276 -4.85 -16.35 23.54
N ALA A 277 -3.86 -16.15 22.68
CA ALA A 277 -2.46 -16.08 23.08
C ALA A 277 -1.96 -14.68 22.67
N ASP A 278 -2.01 -13.78 23.65
CA ASP A 278 -1.25 -12.53 23.71
C ASP A 278 -0.07 -12.87 24.63
N ASP A 279 1.11 -13.11 24.07
CA ASP A 279 2.38 -13.16 24.80
C ASP A 279 3.28 -12.10 24.15
N GLU A 280 3.35 -10.90 24.74
CA GLU A 280 4.45 -10.50 25.63
C GLU A 280 5.80 -10.33 24.92
N ASP A 281 6.00 -9.17 24.25
CA ASP A 281 7.34 -8.66 23.96
C ASP A 281 7.61 -7.47 24.89
N ALA A 282 7.94 -7.82 26.13
CA ALA A 282 8.44 -6.91 27.16
C ALA A 282 9.91 -6.62 26.88
N VAL A 283 10.21 -5.38 26.49
CA VAL A 283 11.58 -4.89 26.31
C VAL A 283 12.25 -4.77 27.68
N GLU A 284 13.27 -5.61 27.92
CA GLU A 284 14.23 -5.50 29.01
C GLU A 284 15.09 -4.23 28.88
N TYR A 285 15.50 -3.74 30.05
CA TYR A 285 16.18 -2.48 30.38
C TYR A 285 17.33 -2.00 29.49
#